data_AF-A0A2N2L723-F1
#
_entry.id   AF-A0A2N2L723-F1
#
_cell.length_a   1.000
_cell.length_b   1.000
_cell.length_c   1.000
_cell.angle_alpha   90.00
_cell.angle_beta   90.00
_cell.angle_gamma   90.00
#
_symmetry.space_group_name_H-M   'P 1'
#
loop_
_entity.id
_entity.type
_entity.pdbx_description
1 polymer ?
#
loop_
_entity_poly.entity_id
_entity_poly.type
_entity_poly.pdbx_seq_one_letter_code
_entity_poly.pdbx_strand_id
1 'polypeptide(L)'
;MREAMLYEKTADNCAHCNLCAHGCIIKPGRRGVCGVRENKDGILYSLVYGTVIAEHIDPIEKKPFFHVHPGSKSYSIAAVGCNFNCQFCQNHEISQMPRSTRMIAGEEIQPAEVVASAKKSGSKTIAYTYTEPTVFFELAYETARIAALQGIKNVFVTNGFMTGETLETIKPYLTAANVDLKSFRDEFYQKRCGARLAPVLASLQKMRELGIWVEITTLLIPGLNDSNEELKDIAGFIAGLGKEIPWHVSRFHPQFKMLQTPATPVSSLHRACEIGRQAGLKYVYSGNVPGDEGENTYCSSCGNCLIERYGFQVKKINLTENKCLRCGTELEGIF
;
A
#
# COMPACT_ATOMS: atom_id res chain seq x y z
N MET A 1 -18.79 10.42 10.96
CA MET A 1 -18.52 9.56 12.13
C MET A 1 -19.43 8.33 12.08
N ARG A 2 -18.92 7.15 12.45
CA ARG A 2 -19.67 5.88 12.48
C ARG A 2 -19.11 4.96 13.57
N GLU A 3 -19.92 4.08 14.13
CA GLU A 3 -19.41 2.99 14.98
C GLU A 3 -18.36 2.17 14.18
N ALA A 4 -17.24 1.88 14.83
CA ALA A 4 -16.12 1.18 14.21
C ALA A 4 -16.44 -0.31 14.02
N MET A 5 -15.88 -0.90 12.97
CA MET A 5 -15.83 -2.34 12.81
C MET A 5 -14.62 -2.91 13.56
N LEU A 6 -14.68 -4.22 13.86
CA LEU A 6 -13.56 -5.02 14.37
C LEU A 6 -12.97 -4.47 15.69
N TYR A 7 -13.82 -4.43 16.72
CA TYR A 7 -13.39 -4.09 18.07
C TYR A 7 -14.20 -4.88 19.11
N GLU A 8 -13.63 -5.02 20.29
CA GLU A 8 -14.27 -5.65 21.44
C GLU A 8 -14.46 -4.63 22.56
N LYS A 9 -15.59 -4.70 23.26
CA LYS A 9 -15.78 -3.97 24.51
C LYS A 9 -15.07 -4.73 25.62
N THR A 10 -14.25 -4.03 26.39
CA THR A 10 -13.51 -4.60 27.51
C THR A 10 -13.89 -3.90 28.82
N ALA A 11 -13.28 -4.32 29.94
CA ALA A 11 -13.56 -3.76 31.26
C ALA A 11 -13.39 -2.22 31.31
N ASP A 12 -14.04 -1.58 32.27
CA ASP A 12 -13.94 -0.14 32.52
C ASP A 12 -14.31 0.74 31.30
N ASN A 13 -15.29 0.29 30.52
CA ASN A 13 -15.73 0.94 29.26
C ASN A 13 -14.58 1.13 28.24
N CYS A 14 -13.54 0.30 28.28
CA CYS A 14 -12.49 0.31 27.28
C CYS A 14 -12.93 -0.39 25.98
N ALA A 15 -12.26 -0.06 24.89
CA ALA A 15 -12.46 -0.70 23.60
C ALA A 15 -11.12 -1.23 23.07
N HIS A 16 -11.05 -2.52 22.77
CA HIS A 16 -9.90 -3.16 22.14
C HIS A 16 -10.09 -3.16 20.62
N CYS A 17 -9.29 -2.39 19.90
CA CYS A 17 -9.37 -2.26 18.44
C CYS A 17 -8.54 -3.33 17.73
N ASN A 18 -9.21 -4.15 16.91
CA ASN A 18 -8.63 -5.28 16.19
C ASN A 18 -8.33 -4.98 14.71
N LEU A 19 -8.34 -3.72 14.26
CA LEU A 19 -8.08 -3.37 12.85
C LEU A 19 -6.61 -3.59 12.42
N CYS A 20 -5.67 -3.32 13.31
CA CYS A 20 -4.24 -3.41 13.00
C CYS A 20 -3.47 -4.01 14.16
N ALA A 21 -2.25 -4.47 13.89
CA ALA A 21 -1.42 -5.19 14.85
C ALA A 21 -0.86 -4.35 16.02
N HIS A 22 -1.35 -3.11 16.18
CA HIS A 22 -1.18 -2.36 17.43
C HIS A 22 -2.08 -2.88 18.54
N GLY A 23 -3.26 -3.45 18.23
CA GLY A 23 -4.18 -3.98 19.25
C GLY A 23 -4.52 -2.96 20.33
N CYS A 24 -4.91 -1.74 19.94
CA CYS A 24 -5.06 -0.63 20.88
C CYS A 24 -6.17 -0.91 21.89
N ILE A 25 -5.86 -0.86 23.19
CA ILE A 25 -6.86 -0.77 24.26
C ILE A 25 -7.10 0.73 24.53
N ILE A 26 -8.26 1.23 24.13
CA ILE A 26 -8.61 2.65 24.13
C ILE A 26 -9.56 2.93 25.29
N LYS A 27 -9.15 3.78 26.24
CA LYS A 27 -9.99 4.21 27.37
C LYS A 27 -11.11 5.16 26.94
N PRO A 28 -12.21 5.29 27.71
CA PRO A 28 -13.26 6.28 27.45
C PRO A 28 -12.72 7.69 27.20
N GLY A 29 -13.22 8.38 26.18
CA GLY A 29 -12.81 9.73 25.80
C GLY A 29 -11.41 9.82 25.18
N ARG A 30 -10.74 8.69 24.91
CA ARG A 30 -9.41 8.65 24.29
C ARG A 30 -9.48 8.17 22.85
N ARG A 31 -8.38 8.43 22.13
CA ARG A 31 -8.16 7.95 20.77
C ARG A 31 -7.04 6.93 20.69
N GLY A 32 -7.16 5.98 19.76
CA GLY A 32 -6.08 5.06 19.40
C GLY A 32 -4.89 5.75 18.73
N VAL A 33 -3.80 5.03 18.49
CA VAL A 33 -2.53 5.64 18.03
C VAL A 33 -2.66 6.36 16.69
N CYS A 34 -3.60 5.96 15.84
CA CYS A 34 -3.85 6.59 14.55
C CYS A 34 -4.56 7.95 14.63
N GLY A 35 -5.08 8.31 15.82
CA GLY A 35 -5.75 9.60 16.06
C GLY A 35 -7.18 9.71 15.52
N VAL A 36 -7.71 8.67 14.87
CA VAL A 36 -9.03 8.68 14.21
C VAL A 36 -10.02 7.64 14.73
N ARG A 37 -9.62 6.88 15.76
CA ARG A 37 -10.47 5.89 16.45
C ARG A 37 -10.71 6.37 17.86
N GLU A 38 -11.94 6.75 18.19
CA GLU A 38 -12.28 7.37 19.47
C GLU A 38 -13.27 6.50 20.24
N ASN A 39 -12.94 6.19 21.49
CA ASN A 39 -13.86 5.46 22.37
C ASN A 39 -14.79 6.46 23.08
N LYS A 40 -16.10 6.28 22.90
CA LYS A 40 -17.16 6.97 23.65
C LYS A 40 -17.91 5.93 24.48
N ASP A 41 -17.61 5.88 25.77
CA ASP A 41 -18.26 5.04 26.78
C ASP A 41 -18.37 3.55 26.41
N GLY A 42 -17.27 2.98 25.90
CA GLY A 42 -17.17 1.58 25.52
C GLY A 42 -17.55 1.30 24.07
N ILE A 43 -18.00 2.29 23.31
CA ILE A 43 -18.28 2.16 21.88
C ILE A 43 -17.16 2.86 21.10
N LEU A 44 -16.48 2.11 20.23
CA LEU A 44 -15.43 2.67 19.40
C LEU A 44 -16.03 3.30 18.15
N TYR A 45 -15.63 4.52 17.82
CA TYR A 45 -16.08 5.25 16.63
C TYR A 45 -14.93 5.53 15.68
N SER A 46 -15.22 5.39 14.39
CA SER A 46 -14.41 5.92 13.29
C SER A 46 -14.77 7.39 13.08
N LEU A 47 -13.80 8.28 13.31
CA LEU A 47 -13.98 9.72 13.11
C LEU A 47 -13.91 10.13 11.65
N VAL A 48 -13.38 9.26 10.78
CA VAL A 48 -13.11 9.53 9.37
C VAL A 48 -14.06 8.80 8.42
N TYR A 49 -15.08 8.12 8.94
CA TYR A 49 -16.14 7.58 8.09
C TYR A 49 -16.92 8.73 7.45
N GLY A 50 -16.97 8.70 6.11
CA GLY A 50 -17.63 9.71 5.27
C GLY A 50 -16.80 10.96 5.03
N THR A 51 -15.49 10.93 5.26
CA THR A 51 -14.60 12.10 5.12
C THR A 51 -13.36 11.76 4.31
N VAL A 52 -13.12 12.49 3.23
CA VAL A 52 -11.95 12.32 2.35
C VAL A 52 -11.12 13.60 2.32
N ILE A 53 -9.82 13.49 2.59
CA ILE A 53 -8.88 14.62 2.59
C ILE A 53 -8.13 14.78 1.27
N ALA A 54 -8.08 13.72 0.45
CA ALA A 54 -7.42 13.75 -0.84
C ALA A 54 -8.16 12.85 -1.83
N GLU A 55 -8.39 13.39 -3.02
CA GLU A 55 -9.02 12.71 -4.14
C GLU A 55 -8.25 13.02 -5.43
N HIS A 56 -7.81 11.98 -6.15
CA HIS A 56 -7.10 12.16 -7.42
C HIS A 56 -7.41 11.04 -8.40
N ILE A 57 -7.43 11.39 -9.69
CA ILE A 57 -7.43 10.41 -10.79
C ILE A 57 -5.99 10.32 -11.29
N ASP A 58 -5.31 9.24 -10.92
CA ASP A 58 -3.90 8.99 -11.24
C ASP A 58 -3.77 7.75 -12.14
N PRO A 59 -2.69 7.60 -12.93
CA PRO A 59 -2.32 6.31 -13.50
C PRO A 59 -2.11 5.25 -12.41
N ILE A 60 -2.49 4.01 -12.68
CA ILE A 60 -2.32 2.90 -11.73
C ILE A 60 -0.83 2.66 -11.38
N GLU A 61 0.08 3.00 -12.29
CA GLU A 61 1.54 2.96 -12.10
C GLU A 61 2.01 3.85 -10.93
N LYS A 62 1.28 4.94 -10.63
CA LYS A 62 1.60 5.81 -9.49
C LYS A 62 1.23 5.18 -8.14
N LYS A 63 0.42 4.10 -8.14
CA LYS A 63 0.03 3.30 -6.96
C LYS A 63 0.89 2.05 -6.82
N PRO A 64 2.19 2.20 -7.14
CA PRO A 64 3.10 1.18 -7.70
C PRO A 64 2.47 -0.18 -8.06
N PHE A 65 1.44 -0.19 -8.89
CA PHE A 65 0.87 -1.42 -9.44
C PHE A 65 1.25 -1.54 -10.90
N PHE A 66 2.22 -2.40 -11.20
CA PHE A 66 2.68 -2.63 -12.58
C PHE A 66 2.03 -3.85 -13.22
N HIS A 67 1.35 -4.67 -12.41
CA HIS A 67 0.69 -5.91 -12.81
C HIS A 67 -0.81 -5.90 -12.46
N VAL A 68 -1.40 -4.71 -12.27
CA VAL A 68 -2.85 -4.55 -12.08
C VAL A 68 -3.37 -3.50 -13.06
N HIS A 69 -4.09 -3.96 -14.09
CA HIS A 69 -4.59 -3.19 -15.22
C HIS A 69 -3.61 -2.11 -15.74
N PRO A 70 -2.41 -2.50 -16.22
CA PRO A 70 -1.38 -1.54 -16.63
C PRO A 70 -1.89 -0.52 -17.66
N GLY A 71 -1.52 0.75 -17.49
CA GLY A 71 -1.94 1.87 -18.31
C GLY A 71 -3.35 2.40 -18.01
N SER A 72 -4.07 1.79 -17.05
CA SER A 72 -5.40 2.25 -16.65
C SER A 72 -5.36 3.41 -15.64
N LYS A 73 -6.52 4.05 -15.46
CA LYS A 73 -6.72 5.06 -14.41
C LYS A 73 -7.18 4.41 -13.10
N SER A 74 -6.70 4.96 -12.00
CA SER A 74 -7.12 4.65 -10.64
C SER A 74 -7.73 5.88 -9.97
N TYR A 75 -8.94 5.74 -9.45
CA TYR A 75 -9.57 6.77 -8.63
C TYR A 75 -9.07 6.62 -7.20
N SER A 76 -8.35 7.61 -6.70
CA SER A 76 -7.54 7.50 -5.49
C SER A 76 -8.15 8.33 -4.37
N ILE A 77 -8.36 7.74 -3.21
CA ILE A 77 -8.89 8.42 -2.03
C ILE A 77 -8.04 8.19 -0.78
N ALA A 78 -8.10 9.14 0.15
CA ALA A 78 -7.58 8.97 1.50
C ALA A 78 -8.41 9.73 2.53
N ALA A 79 -8.39 9.24 3.76
CA ALA A 79 -8.73 10.04 4.93
C ALA A 79 -7.48 10.42 5.73
N VAL A 80 -7.61 11.35 6.67
CA VAL A 80 -6.53 11.70 7.59
C VAL A 80 -6.19 10.56 8.55
N GLY A 81 -4.96 10.61 9.08
CA GLY A 81 -4.48 9.67 10.10
C GLY A 81 -3.76 8.46 9.53
N CYS A 82 -2.85 7.89 10.30
CA CYS A 82 -2.10 6.69 9.95
C CYS A 82 -1.70 5.96 11.23
N ASN A 83 -1.71 4.63 11.19
CA ASN A 83 -1.29 3.80 12.33
C ASN A 83 0.25 3.76 12.48
N PHE A 84 1.02 4.30 11.53
CA PHE A 84 2.48 4.49 11.62
C PHE A 84 2.85 5.95 11.92
N ASN A 85 4.12 6.21 12.24
CA ASN A 85 4.69 7.54 12.49
C ASN A 85 5.97 7.82 11.67
N CYS A 86 6.07 7.20 10.49
CA CYS A 86 7.24 7.22 9.60
C CYS A 86 7.93 8.60 9.50
N GLN A 87 9.22 8.66 9.88
CA GLN A 87 10.03 9.89 9.85
C GLN A 87 10.32 10.42 8.43
N PHE A 88 10.10 9.59 7.40
CA PHE A 88 10.29 9.88 5.98
C PHE A 88 8.97 9.97 5.20
N CYS A 89 7.83 10.09 5.89
CA CYS A 89 6.51 10.06 5.23
C CYS A 89 6.34 11.25 4.25
N GLN A 90 6.04 10.94 2.98
CA GLN A 90 5.71 11.96 1.98
C GLN A 90 4.39 12.66 2.31
N ASN A 91 3.41 11.92 2.81
CA ASN A 91 2.09 12.45 3.19
C ASN A 91 1.99 12.75 4.70
N HIS A 92 3.07 13.23 5.31
CA HIS A 92 3.14 13.47 6.76
C HIS A 92 2.07 14.46 7.25
N GLU A 93 1.72 15.47 6.44
CA GLU A 93 0.72 16.49 6.78
C GLU A 93 -0.65 15.86 7.06
N ILE A 94 -1.14 14.99 6.18
CA ILE A 94 -2.45 14.34 6.34
C ILE A 94 -2.39 13.08 7.22
N SER A 95 -1.26 12.37 7.26
CA SER A 95 -1.13 11.14 8.05
C SER A 95 -0.89 11.40 9.54
N GLN A 96 -0.21 12.50 9.90
CA GLN A 96 0.13 12.81 11.29
C GLN A 96 -0.83 13.81 11.95
N MET A 97 -1.60 14.58 11.16
CA MET A 97 -2.50 15.64 11.65
C MET A 97 -3.41 15.19 12.80
N PRO A 98 -4.18 14.08 12.72
CA PRO A 98 -5.07 13.71 13.83
C PRO A 98 -4.32 13.43 15.14
N ARG A 99 -3.08 12.95 15.06
CA ARG A 99 -2.24 12.68 16.23
C ARG A 99 -1.65 13.96 16.81
N SER A 100 -1.20 14.90 15.98
CA SER A 100 -0.53 16.13 16.43
C SER A 100 -1.49 17.25 16.81
N THR A 101 -2.63 17.39 16.14
CA THR A 101 -3.54 18.52 16.32
C THR A 101 -4.95 18.12 16.77
N ARG A 102 -5.27 16.81 16.78
CA ARG A 102 -6.62 16.25 16.98
C ARG A 102 -7.64 16.64 15.91
N MET A 103 -7.24 17.39 14.88
CA MET A 103 -8.10 17.79 13.78
C MET A 103 -8.46 16.58 12.91
N ILE A 104 -9.69 16.58 12.43
CA ILE A 104 -10.19 15.66 11.39
C ILE A 104 -10.58 16.54 10.22
N ALA A 105 -9.69 16.64 9.24
CA ALA A 105 -9.91 17.43 8.03
C ALA A 105 -10.37 16.55 6.87
N GLY A 106 -11.12 17.14 5.96
CA GLY A 106 -11.56 16.55 4.70
C GLY A 106 -12.96 17.00 4.34
N GLU A 107 -13.39 16.64 3.14
CA GLU A 107 -14.71 16.89 2.61
C GLU A 107 -15.63 15.70 2.89
N GLU A 108 -16.90 15.98 3.17
CA GLU A 108 -17.89 14.92 3.33
C GLU A 108 -18.19 14.25 1.99
N ILE A 109 -18.18 12.92 1.99
CA ILE A 109 -18.49 12.14 0.80
C ILE A 109 -19.06 10.78 1.18
N GLN A 110 -20.14 10.37 0.52
CA GLN A 110 -20.70 9.04 0.70
C GLN A 110 -19.92 7.99 -0.11
N PRO A 111 -19.79 6.74 0.39
CA PRO A 111 -19.18 5.65 -0.38
C PRO A 111 -19.75 5.48 -1.79
N ALA A 112 -21.06 5.69 -1.98
CA ALA A 112 -21.70 5.60 -3.30
C ALA A 112 -21.26 6.71 -4.25
N GLU A 113 -20.98 7.92 -3.75
CA GLU A 113 -20.51 9.06 -4.55
C GLU A 113 -19.08 8.83 -5.02
N VAL A 114 -18.21 8.28 -4.16
CA VAL A 114 -16.86 7.83 -4.55
C VAL A 114 -16.93 6.87 -5.74
N VAL A 115 -17.81 5.86 -5.67
CA VAL A 115 -17.96 4.89 -6.77
C VAL A 115 -18.54 5.52 -8.03
N ALA A 116 -19.51 6.43 -7.90
CA ALA A 116 -20.06 7.15 -9.04
C ALA A 116 -19.00 8.01 -9.74
N SER A 117 -18.15 8.70 -8.97
CA SER A 117 -17.03 9.50 -9.49
C SER A 117 -15.97 8.63 -10.17
N ALA A 118 -15.60 7.49 -9.56
CA ALA A 118 -14.68 6.52 -10.16
C ALA A 118 -15.20 5.95 -11.49
N LYS A 119 -16.50 5.66 -11.56
CA LYS A 119 -17.16 5.20 -12.79
C LYS A 119 -17.14 6.30 -13.85
N LYS A 120 -17.47 7.54 -13.47
CA LYS A 120 -17.50 8.71 -14.37
C LYS A 120 -16.12 9.03 -14.93
N SER A 121 -15.04 8.84 -14.17
CA SER A 121 -13.66 9.06 -14.63
C SER A 121 -13.13 7.97 -15.58
N GLY A 122 -13.88 6.88 -15.75
CA GLY A 122 -13.44 5.70 -16.49
C GLY A 122 -12.34 4.92 -15.77
N SER A 123 -12.22 5.07 -14.45
CA SER A 123 -11.22 4.36 -13.67
C SER A 123 -11.54 2.87 -13.59
N LYS A 124 -10.53 2.03 -13.78
CA LYS A 124 -10.66 0.57 -13.63
C LYS A 124 -10.57 0.14 -12.17
N THR A 125 -9.91 0.95 -11.36
CA THR A 125 -9.68 0.69 -9.95
C THR A 125 -10.03 1.89 -9.07
N ILE A 126 -10.37 1.61 -7.81
CA ILE A 126 -10.34 2.58 -6.71
C ILE A 126 -9.13 2.23 -5.82
N ALA A 127 -8.23 3.19 -5.64
CA ALA A 127 -7.06 3.07 -4.77
C ALA A 127 -7.31 3.75 -3.42
N TYR A 128 -7.19 2.97 -2.36
CA TYR A 128 -7.22 3.48 -0.98
C TYR A 128 -5.77 3.65 -0.53
N THR A 129 -5.32 4.91 -0.44
CA THR A 129 -3.88 5.25 -0.50
C THR A 129 -3.54 6.51 0.29
N TYR A 130 -2.37 7.12 0.04
CA TYR A 130 -1.74 8.30 0.64
C TYR A 130 -1.46 8.21 2.15
N THR A 131 -2.42 7.77 2.96
CA THR A 131 -2.26 7.52 4.39
C THR A 131 -2.19 6.02 4.68
N GLU A 132 -3.21 5.44 5.32
CA GLU A 132 -3.29 4.00 5.55
C GLU A 132 -4.76 3.54 5.49
N PRO A 133 -5.17 2.72 4.49
CA PRO A 133 -6.56 2.27 4.35
C PRO A 133 -7.13 1.59 5.59
N THR A 134 -6.30 0.90 6.36
CA THR A 134 -6.71 0.25 7.62
C THR A 134 -7.31 1.25 8.63
N VAL A 135 -6.88 2.52 8.64
CA VAL A 135 -7.37 3.48 9.63
C VAL A 135 -8.73 4.08 9.26
N PHE A 136 -9.13 4.05 7.99
CA PHE A 136 -10.44 4.46 7.47
C PHE A 136 -11.24 3.27 6.90
N PHE A 137 -11.08 2.11 7.53
CA PHE A 137 -11.58 0.82 7.05
C PHE A 137 -13.07 0.79 6.71
N GLU A 138 -13.95 1.45 7.47
CA GLU A 138 -15.40 1.43 7.19
C GLU A 138 -15.74 2.14 5.87
N LEU A 139 -15.07 3.27 5.60
CA LEU A 139 -15.20 3.98 4.32
C LEU A 139 -14.66 3.11 3.19
N ALA A 140 -13.50 2.48 3.40
CA ALA A 140 -12.88 1.62 2.40
C ALA A 140 -13.73 0.37 2.08
N TYR A 141 -14.24 -0.30 3.12
CA TYR A 141 -15.04 -1.51 3.02
C TYR A 141 -16.35 -1.28 2.26
N GLU A 142 -17.09 -0.23 2.62
CA GLU A 142 -18.37 0.04 1.96
C GLU A 142 -18.20 0.53 0.53
N THR A 143 -17.22 1.39 0.29
CA THR A 143 -16.87 1.81 -1.07
C THR A 143 -16.49 0.59 -1.90
N ALA A 144 -15.67 -0.30 -1.34
CA ALA A 144 -15.21 -1.50 -2.04
C ALA A 144 -16.34 -2.46 -2.40
N ARG A 145 -17.28 -2.66 -1.47
CA ARG A 145 -18.48 -3.45 -1.69
C ARG A 145 -19.34 -2.89 -2.83
N ILE A 146 -19.58 -1.58 -2.84
CA ILE A 146 -20.38 -0.92 -3.89
C ILE A 146 -19.63 -0.97 -5.24
N ALA A 147 -18.32 -0.70 -5.25
CA ALA A 147 -17.47 -0.72 -6.43
C ALA A 147 -17.45 -2.10 -7.10
N ALA A 148 -17.36 -3.17 -6.31
CA ALA A 148 -17.34 -4.54 -6.80
C ALA A 148 -18.62 -4.89 -7.58
N LEU A 149 -19.79 -4.43 -7.11
CA LEU A 149 -21.07 -4.61 -7.82
C LEU A 149 -21.12 -3.85 -9.16
N GLN A 150 -20.27 -2.85 -9.35
CA GLN A 150 -20.15 -2.07 -10.57
C GLN A 150 -18.99 -2.51 -11.47
N GLY A 151 -18.30 -3.61 -11.12
CA GLY A 151 -17.16 -4.12 -11.88
C GLY A 151 -15.87 -3.29 -11.74
N ILE A 152 -15.82 -2.36 -10.78
CA ILE A 152 -14.61 -1.58 -10.47
C ILE A 152 -13.80 -2.34 -9.42
N LYS A 153 -12.51 -2.54 -9.67
CA LYS A 153 -11.62 -3.27 -8.75
C LYS A 153 -11.15 -2.37 -7.60
N ASN A 154 -10.85 -2.95 -6.45
CA ASN A 154 -10.36 -2.21 -5.30
C ASN A 154 -8.92 -2.57 -5.01
N VAL A 155 -8.07 -1.57 -4.78
CA VAL A 155 -6.65 -1.77 -4.50
C VAL A 155 -6.21 -0.99 -3.29
N PHE A 156 -5.41 -1.60 -2.42
CA PHE A 156 -4.83 -0.94 -1.25
C PHE A 156 -3.37 -0.58 -1.51
N VAL A 157 -2.97 0.63 -1.17
CA VAL A 157 -1.55 1.00 -1.00
C VAL A 157 -1.35 1.21 0.49
N THR A 158 -0.63 0.29 1.13
CA THR A 158 -0.70 0.08 2.59
C THR A 158 0.66 -0.23 3.18
N ASN A 159 0.83 0.06 4.47
CA ASN A 159 1.96 -0.42 5.26
C ASN A 159 1.85 -1.89 5.68
N GLY A 160 0.75 -2.58 5.37
CA GLY A 160 0.58 -4.00 5.62
C GLY A 160 0.48 -4.37 7.10
N PHE A 161 0.10 -3.45 7.99
CA PHE A 161 0.04 -3.73 9.43
C PHE A 161 -1.34 -4.22 9.91
N MET A 162 -2.11 -4.85 9.01
CA MET A 162 -3.47 -5.33 9.26
C MET A 162 -3.48 -6.60 10.11
N THR A 163 -4.57 -6.82 10.85
CA THR A 163 -4.85 -8.13 11.46
C THR A 163 -5.40 -9.12 10.42
N GLY A 164 -5.33 -10.41 10.74
CA GLY A 164 -5.94 -11.45 9.90
C GLY A 164 -7.44 -11.24 9.71
N GLU A 165 -8.16 -10.85 10.77
CA GLU A 165 -9.60 -10.56 10.74
C GLU A 165 -9.93 -9.42 9.77
N THR A 166 -9.11 -8.36 9.75
CA THR A 166 -9.29 -7.23 8.82
C THR A 166 -9.13 -7.68 7.36
N LEU A 167 -8.11 -8.50 7.09
CA LEU A 167 -7.87 -9.05 5.76
C LEU A 167 -9.00 -9.98 5.32
N GLU A 168 -9.46 -10.88 6.19
CA GLU A 168 -10.58 -11.78 5.92
C GLU A 168 -11.88 -11.00 5.64
N THR A 169 -12.11 -9.93 6.39
CA THR A 169 -13.29 -9.07 6.22
C THR A 169 -13.29 -8.38 4.86
N ILE A 170 -12.16 -7.82 4.41
CA ILE A 170 -12.10 -7.07 3.13
C ILE A 170 -11.87 -7.98 1.91
N LYS A 171 -11.38 -9.21 2.11
CA LYS A 171 -11.04 -10.17 1.05
C LYS A 171 -12.08 -10.30 -0.07
N PRO A 172 -13.41 -10.33 0.18
CA PRO A 172 -14.39 -10.46 -0.90
C PRO A 172 -14.36 -9.31 -1.92
N TYR A 173 -13.80 -8.15 -1.54
CA TYR A 173 -13.84 -6.93 -2.34
C TYR A 173 -12.45 -6.39 -2.69
N LEU A 174 -11.39 -6.79 -1.97
CA LEU A 174 -10.01 -6.36 -2.23
C LEU A 174 -9.39 -7.21 -3.34
N THR A 175 -9.03 -6.55 -4.44
CA THR A 175 -8.44 -7.20 -5.61
C THR A 175 -6.92 -7.33 -5.48
N ALA A 176 -6.26 -6.26 -5.05
CA ALA A 176 -4.81 -6.23 -4.91
C ALA A 176 -4.34 -5.31 -3.77
N ALA A 177 -3.13 -5.56 -3.26
CA ALA A 177 -2.46 -4.69 -2.31
C ALA A 177 -1.00 -4.45 -2.74
N ASN A 178 -0.59 -3.19 -2.76
CA ASN A 178 0.82 -2.80 -2.79
C ASN A 178 1.22 -2.55 -1.34
N VAL A 179 2.10 -3.40 -0.81
CA VAL A 179 2.50 -3.37 0.59
C VAL A 179 3.91 -2.81 0.71
N ASP A 180 4.05 -1.78 1.55
CA ASP A 180 5.36 -1.23 1.89
C ASP A 180 6.13 -2.14 2.87
N LEU A 181 7.04 -2.97 2.35
CA LEU A 181 8.06 -3.64 3.15
C LEU A 181 9.25 -2.69 3.33
N LYS A 182 9.15 -1.82 4.33
CA LYS A 182 10.05 -0.66 4.51
C LYS A 182 11.47 -1.02 4.93
N SER A 183 11.66 -2.19 5.55
CA SER A 183 12.94 -2.72 6.01
C SER A 183 12.77 -4.20 6.35
N PHE A 184 13.87 -4.94 6.47
CA PHE A 184 13.89 -6.29 7.05
C PHE A 184 14.58 -6.33 8.42
N ARG A 185 14.60 -5.19 9.12
CA ARG A 185 15.15 -5.04 10.47
C ARG A 185 14.08 -4.43 11.37
N ASP A 186 13.72 -5.12 12.45
CA ASP A 186 12.64 -4.66 13.35
C ASP A 186 12.97 -3.32 14.03
N GLU A 187 14.25 -3.09 14.32
CA GLU A 187 14.76 -1.83 14.87
C GLU A 187 14.41 -0.62 13.97
N PHE A 188 14.44 -0.79 12.64
CA PHE A 188 14.02 0.27 11.71
C PHE A 188 12.55 0.63 11.93
N TYR A 189 11.67 -0.36 12.08
CA TYR A 189 10.24 -0.11 12.32
C TYR A 189 10.02 0.57 13.66
N GLN A 190 10.70 0.13 14.72
CA GLN A 190 10.56 0.72 16.04
C GLN A 190 11.03 2.18 16.05
N LYS A 191 12.25 2.45 15.54
CA LYS A 191 12.88 3.78 15.60
C LYS A 191 12.32 4.77 14.58
N ARG A 192 11.95 4.30 13.38
CA ARG A 192 11.59 5.18 12.26
C ARG A 192 10.09 5.20 11.97
N CYS A 193 9.35 4.15 12.30
CA CYS A 193 7.94 3.99 11.91
C CYS A 193 6.96 3.87 13.09
N GLY A 194 7.46 3.64 14.32
CA GLY A 194 6.62 3.42 15.50
C GLY A 194 5.80 2.14 15.39
N ALA A 195 6.37 1.11 14.77
CA ALA A 195 5.72 -0.16 14.46
C ALA A 195 6.70 -1.34 14.62
N ARG A 196 6.32 -2.52 14.14
CA ARG A 196 7.13 -3.75 14.15
C ARG A 196 7.13 -4.40 12.76
N LEU A 197 8.17 -5.15 12.43
CA LEU A 197 8.30 -5.86 11.17
C LEU A 197 7.39 -7.10 11.11
N ALA A 198 7.37 -7.91 12.17
CA ALA A 198 6.73 -9.22 12.15
C ALA A 198 5.26 -9.19 11.68
N PRO A 199 4.42 -8.22 12.12
CA PRO A 199 3.04 -8.17 11.63
C PRO A 199 2.90 -7.80 10.14
N VAL A 200 3.86 -7.05 9.56
CA VAL A 200 3.88 -6.78 8.11
C VAL A 200 4.14 -8.06 7.33
N LEU A 201 5.10 -8.87 7.78
CA LEU A 201 5.39 -10.16 7.17
C LEU A 201 4.20 -11.12 7.27
N ALA A 202 3.54 -11.17 8.42
CA ALA A 202 2.34 -11.99 8.63
C ALA A 202 1.16 -11.53 7.74
N SER A 203 0.96 -10.22 7.59
CA SER A 203 -0.06 -9.68 6.70
C SER A 203 0.20 -10.05 5.23
N LEU A 204 1.47 -10.00 4.79
CA LEU A 204 1.85 -10.41 3.44
C LEU A 204 1.56 -11.90 3.18
N GLN A 205 1.92 -12.78 4.13
CA GLN A 205 1.60 -14.20 4.07
C GLN A 205 0.09 -14.43 4.01
N LYS A 206 -0.68 -13.76 4.88
CA LYS A 206 -2.13 -13.89 4.92
C LYS A 206 -2.81 -13.39 3.64
N MET A 207 -2.34 -12.29 3.05
CA MET A 207 -2.86 -11.82 1.75
C MET A 207 -2.66 -12.87 0.65
N ARG A 208 -1.50 -13.54 0.64
CA ARG A 208 -1.21 -14.64 -0.29
C ARG A 208 -2.14 -15.83 -0.08
N GLU A 209 -2.33 -16.27 1.16
CA GLU A 209 -3.27 -17.34 1.51
C GLU A 209 -4.71 -17.03 1.07
N LEU A 210 -5.10 -15.77 1.16
CA LEU A 210 -6.44 -15.28 0.79
C LEU A 210 -6.62 -15.08 -0.72
N GLY A 211 -5.57 -15.22 -1.52
CA GLY A 211 -5.60 -15.02 -2.97
C GLY A 211 -5.70 -13.55 -3.40
N ILE A 212 -5.32 -12.61 -2.53
CA ILE A 212 -5.19 -11.20 -2.88
C ILE A 212 -3.90 -11.02 -3.68
N TRP A 213 -3.95 -10.33 -4.83
CA TRP A 213 -2.73 -10.03 -5.58
C TRP A 213 -1.84 -9.06 -4.77
N VAL A 214 -0.55 -9.36 -4.68
CA VAL A 214 0.40 -8.57 -3.90
C VAL A 214 1.51 -8.06 -4.80
N GLU A 215 1.79 -6.77 -4.70
CA GLU A 215 3.05 -6.16 -5.12
C GLU A 215 3.72 -5.57 -3.88
N ILE A 216 5.05 -5.56 -3.82
CA ILE A 216 5.78 -5.12 -2.62
C ILE A 216 6.66 -3.94 -2.99
N THR A 217 6.58 -2.87 -2.19
CA THR A 217 7.42 -1.68 -2.36
C THR A 217 8.40 -1.54 -1.19
N THR A 218 9.65 -1.24 -1.51
CA THR A 218 10.67 -0.84 -0.54
C THR A 218 11.22 0.52 -0.95
N LEU A 219 10.94 1.55 -0.14
CA LEU A 219 11.62 2.84 -0.26
C LEU A 219 13.05 2.69 0.25
N LEU A 220 14.03 2.75 -0.66
CA LEU A 220 15.44 2.54 -0.33
C LEU A 220 16.04 3.83 0.21
N ILE A 221 16.46 3.87 1.47
CA ILE A 221 16.97 5.04 2.18
C ILE A 221 18.47 4.84 2.50
N PRO A 222 19.37 5.72 2.00
CA PRO A 222 20.80 5.59 2.19
C PRO A 222 21.22 5.50 3.66
N GLY A 223 22.03 4.48 3.97
CA GLY A 223 22.60 4.25 5.30
C GLY A 223 21.62 3.68 6.32
N LEU A 224 20.36 3.37 5.94
CA LEU A 224 19.37 2.81 6.85
C LEU A 224 18.89 1.42 6.46
N ASN A 225 18.44 1.22 5.22
CA ASN A 225 17.89 -0.05 4.75
C ASN A 225 18.46 -0.48 3.38
N ASP A 226 19.64 0.03 3.01
CA ASP A 226 20.27 -0.17 1.71
C ASP A 226 21.52 -1.05 1.74
N SER A 227 21.75 -1.80 2.82
CA SER A 227 22.84 -2.78 2.87
C SER A 227 22.56 -3.97 1.95
N ASN A 228 23.60 -4.63 1.44
CA ASN A 228 23.44 -5.84 0.62
C ASN A 228 22.76 -6.98 1.38
N GLU A 229 23.05 -7.11 2.67
CA GLU A 229 22.48 -8.16 3.53
C GLU A 229 20.96 -7.96 3.66
N GLU A 230 20.54 -6.74 4.01
CA GLU A 230 19.12 -6.43 4.15
C GLU A 230 18.34 -6.59 2.83
N LEU A 231 18.92 -6.16 1.71
CA LEU A 231 18.31 -6.33 0.40
C LEU A 231 18.17 -7.80 0.01
N LYS A 232 19.15 -8.65 0.36
CA LYS A 232 19.08 -10.09 0.14
C LYS A 232 17.98 -10.72 1.00
N ASP A 233 17.81 -10.28 2.25
CA ASP A 233 16.76 -10.80 3.11
C ASP A 233 15.36 -10.40 2.62
N ILE A 234 15.19 -9.15 2.18
CA ILE A 234 13.94 -8.70 1.53
C ILE A 234 13.66 -9.55 0.29
N ALA A 235 14.62 -9.63 -0.63
CA ALA A 235 14.45 -10.38 -1.88
C ALA A 235 14.17 -11.87 -1.63
N GLY A 236 14.87 -12.49 -0.67
CA GLY A 236 14.68 -13.88 -0.28
C GLY A 236 13.30 -14.13 0.32
N PHE A 237 12.82 -13.23 1.18
CA PHE A 237 11.46 -13.31 1.72
C PHE A 237 10.40 -13.22 0.63
N ILE A 238 10.53 -12.26 -0.29
CA ILE A 238 9.59 -12.10 -1.41
C ILE A 238 9.61 -13.34 -2.31
N ALA A 239 10.78 -13.85 -2.66
CA ALA A 239 10.92 -15.05 -3.48
C ALA A 239 10.32 -16.29 -2.79
N GLY A 240 10.39 -16.36 -1.46
CA GLY A 240 9.75 -17.39 -0.65
C GLY A 240 8.22 -17.31 -0.62
N LEU A 241 7.64 -16.10 -0.76
CA LEU A 241 6.20 -15.92 -0.94
C LEU A 241 5.73 -16.27 -2.35
N GLY A 242 6.56 -15.97 -3.36
CA GLY A 242 6.29 -16.27 -4.76
C GLY A 242 7.20 -15.45 -5.68
N LYS A 243 7.89 -16.12 -6.61
CA LYS A 243 8.84 -15.49 -7.54
C LYS A 243 8.18 -14.53 -8.52
N GLU A 244 6.87 -14.64 -8.71
CA GLU A 244 6.02 -13.80 -9.54
C GLU A 244 5.60 -12.49 -8.85
N ILE A 245 5.81 -12.32 -7.54
CA ILE A 245 5.50 -11.06 -6.85
C ILE A 245 6.43 -9.95 -7.36
N PRO A 246 5.87 -8.85 -7.90
CA PRO A 246 6.64 -7.66 -8.21
C PRO A 246 7.29 -7.04 -6.96
N TRP A 247 8.60 -6.83 -7.03
CA TRP A 247 9.31 -6.01 -6.04
C TRP A 247 9.70 -4.66 -6.64
N HIS A 248 9.15 -3.59 -6.06
CA HIS A 248 9.42 -2.21 -6.43
C HIS A 248 10.44 -1.61 -5.46
N VAL A 249 11.63 -1.28 -5.96
CA VAL A 249 12.65 -0.57 -5.19
C VAL A 249 12.56 0.91 -5.53
N SER A 250 11.98 1.69 -4.63
CA SER A 250 11.70 3.11 -4.88
C SER A 250 12.83 4.00 -4.37
N ARG A 251 13.17 5.02 -5.17
CA ARG A 251 14.11 6.07 -4.78
C ARG A 251 13.57 6.92 -3.62
N PHE A 252 14.38 7.12 -2.59
CA PHE A 252 14.12 8.11 -1.54
C PHE A 252 14.60 9.50 -1.97
N HIS A 253 13.82 10.50 -1.58
CA HIS A 253 14.15 11.91 -1.63
C HIS A 253 13.97 12.51 -0.22
N PRO A 254 14.87 13.40 0.23
CA PRO A 254 14.78 14.01 1.56
C PRO A 254 13.39 14.59 1.83
N GLN A 255 12.76 14.15 2.91
CA GLN A 255 11.36 14.45 3.22
C GLN A 255 11.10 14.45 4.72
N PHE A 256 10.13 15.26 5.16
CA PHE A 256 9.64 15.33 6.54
C PHE A 256 10.78 15.54 7.56
N LYS A 257 11.09 14.54 8.40
CA LYS A 257 12.13 14.64 9.44
C LYS A 257 13.52 14.24 8.94
N MET A 258 13.64 13.84 7.68
CA MET A 258 14.86 13.28 7.09
C MET A 258 15.44 14.18 5.98
N LEU A 259 15.40 15.50 6.19
CA LEU A 259 15.90 16.49 5.21
C LEU A 259 17.42 16.46 5.03
N GLN A 260 18.16 15.91 6.01
CA GLN A 260 19.62 15.79 5.97
C GLN A 260 20.10 14.47 5.35
N THR A 261 19.19 13.54 5.02
CA THR A 261 19.54 12.28 4.35
C THR A 261 19.58 12.52 2.84
N PRO A 262 20.67 12.16 2.13
CA PRO A 262 20.73 12.37 0.69
C PRO A 262 19.69 11.52 -0.05
N ALA A 263 19.31 11.97 -1.24
CA ALA A 263 18.50 11.15 -2.14
C ALA A 263 19.25 9.87 -2.51
N THR A 264 18.51 8.78 -2.72
CA THR A 264 19.12 7.48 -3.05
C THR A 264 19.84 7.56 -4.39
N PRO A 265 21.11 7.16 -4.47
CA PRO A 265 21.80 7.03 -5.75
C PRO A 265 21.07 6.03 -6.65
N VAL A 266 20.99 6.32 -7.95
CA VAL A 266 20.37 5.39 -8.93
C VAL A 266 21.11 4.04 -8.94
N SER A 267 22.43 4.06 -8.78
CA SER A 267 23.25 2.85 -8.65
C SER A 267 22.85 1.94 -7.48
N SER A 268 22.35 2.51 -6.37
CA SER A 268 21.82 1.72 -5.25
C SER A 268 20.53 0.98 -5.63
N LEU A 269 19.68 1.59 -6.45
CA LEU A 269 18.46 0.94 -6.96
C LEU A 269 18.81 -0.19 -7.94
N HIS A 270 19.74 0.05 -8.86
CA HIS A 270 20.22 -0.99 -9.79
C HIS A 270 20.82 -2.18 -9.05
N ARG A 271 21.62 -1.93 -8.02
CA ARG A 271 22.15 -2.96 -7.13
C ARG A 271 21.05 -3.77 -6.44
N ALA A 272 20.03 -3.12 -5.90
CA ALA A 272 18.89 -3.80 -5.30
C ALA A 272 18.11 -4.64 -6.32
N CYS A 273 17.91 -4.11 -7.53
CA CYS A 273 17.27 -4.84 -8.63
C CYS A 273 18.04 -6.11 -8.99
N GLU A 274 19.36 -6.01 -9.08
CA GLU A 274 20.24 -7.15 -9.35
C GLU A 274 20.15 -8.20 -8.23
N ILE A 275 20.18 -7.79 -6.96
CA ILE A 275 19.98 -8.69 -5.82
C ILE A 275 18.62 -9.41 -5.91
N GLY A 276 17.56 -8.68 -6.27
CA GLY A 276 16.23 -9.26 -6.47
C GLY A 276 16.20 -10.34 -7.55
N ARG A 277 16.85 -10.08 -8.69
CA ARG A 277 16.98 -11.06 -9.79
C ARG A 277 17.81 -12.28 -9.38
N GLN A 278 18.90 -12.08 -8.64
CA GLN A 278 19.73 -13.16 -8.11
C GLN A 278 18.99 -14.06 -7.11
N ALA A 279 18.02 -13.50 -6.36
CA ALA A 279 17.11 -14.27 -5.52
C ALA A 279 16.05 -15.07 -6.33
N GLY A 280 15.97 -14.85 -7.64
CA GLY A 280 15.06 -15.55 -8.55
C GLY A 280 13.70 -14.86 -8.73
N LEU A 281 13.57 -13.59 -8.32
CA LEU A 281 12.36 -12.81 -8.63
C LEU A 281 12.26 -12.59 -10.14
N LYS A 282 11.06 -12.81 -10.69
CA LYS A 282 10.78 -12.58 -12.11
C LYS A 282 10.72 -11.08 -12.45
N TYR A 283 10.24 -10.27 -11.50
CA TYR A 283 9.94 -8.86 -11.71
C TYR A 283 10.50 -8.02 -10.57
N VAL A 284 11.48 -7.17 -10.91
CA VAL A 284 12.08 -6.21 -9.98
C VAL A 284 12.20 -4.87 -10.69
N TYR A 285 11.65 -3.83 -10.07
CA TYR A 285 11.48 -2.52 -10.68
C TYR A 285 12.27 -1.43 -9.94
N SER A 286 12.92 -0.55 -10.69
CA SER A 286 13.48 0.71 -10.19
C SER A 286 12.40 1.79 -10.22
N GLY A 287 11.92 2.20 -9.05
CA GLY A 287 10.87 3.21 -8.90
C GLY A 287 11.43 4.62 -8.73
N ASN A 288 10.64 5.62 -9.15
CA ASN A 288 10.96 7.05 -9.04
C ASN A 288 12.23 7.48 -9.80
N VAL A 289 12.52 6.85 -10.94
CA VAL A 289 13.59 7.26 -11.87
C VAL A 289 13.04 7.26 -13.30
N PRO A 290 12.27 8.29 -13.71
CA PRO A 290 11.66 8.33 -15.04
C PRO A 290 12.68 8.15 -16.16
N GLY A 291 12.43 7.19 -17.05
CA GLY A 291 13.31 6.84 -18.17
C GLY A 291 14.38 5.79 -17.84
N ASP A 292 14.39 5.23 -16.64
CA ASP A 292 15.27 4.12 -16.29
C ASP A 292 14.79 2.81 -16.91
N GLU A 293 15.70 1.99 -17.44
CA GLU A 293 15.32 0.71 -18.08
C GLU A 293 14.62 -0.26 -17.12
N GLY A 294 14.87 -0.14 -15.81
CA GLY A 294 14.28 -0.98 -14.77
C GLY A 294 12.82 -0.64 -14.44
N GLU A 295 12.19 0.36 -15.05
CA GLU A 295 10.74 0.61 -14.89
C GLU A 295 9.88 -0.17 -15.91
N ASN A 296 10.52 -0.81 -16.89
CA ASN A 296 9.88 -1.64 -17.90
C ASN A 296 9.63 -3.07 -17.40
N THR A 297 8.54 -3.69 -17.86
CA THR A 297 8.24 -5.10 -17.60
C THR A 297 8.83 -5.97 -18.72
N TYR A 298 9.66 -6.94 -18.37
CA TYR A 298 10.27 -7.89 -19.31
C TYR A 298 9.72 -9.30 -19.11
N CYS A 299 9.69 -10.06 -20.20
CA CYS A 299 9.24 -11.46 -20.17
C CYS A 299 10.23 -12.31 -19.36
N SER A 300 9.72 -12.98 -18.33
CA SER A 300 10.49 -13.86 -17.45
C SER A 300 11.13 -15.07 -18.14
N SER A 301 10.68 -15.40 -19.36
CA SER A 301 11.24 -16.52 -20.16
C SER A 301 12.22 -16.07 -21.24
N CYS A 302 11.86 -15.08 -22.06
CA CYS A 302 12.66 -14.71 -23.25
C CYS A 302 13.29 -13.31 -23.18
N GLY A 303 13.09 -12.56 -22.10
CA GLY A 303 13.63 -11.21 -21.92
C GLY A 303 13.02 -10.13 -22.82
N ASN A 304 12.02 -10.43 -23.64
CA ASN A 304 11.35 -9.43 -24.47
C ASN A 304 10.66 -8.37 -23.61
N CYS A 305 10.79 -7.08 -23.96
CA CYS A 305 10.06 -6.01 -23.28
C CYS A 305 8.55 -6.17 -23.53
N LEU A 306 7.78 -6.41 -22.47
CA LEU A 306 6.34 -6.62 -22.49
C LEU A 306 5.57 -5.31 -22.34
N ILE A 307 6.00 -4.46 -21.41
CA ILE A 307 5.37 -3.17 -21.14
C ILE A 307 6.48 -2.14 -20.99
N GLU A 308 6.51 -1.20 -21.93
CA GLU A 308 7.45 -0.08 -21.93
C GLU A 308 6.81 1.12 -21.22
N ARG A 309 7.55 1.75 -20.31
CA ARG A 309 7.11 2.86 -19.48
C ARG A 309 8.09 4.03 -19.57
N TYR A 310 7.56 5.21 -19.27
CA TYR A 310 8.34 6.41 -18.94
C TYR A 310 7.71 7.04 -17.69
N GLY A 311 8.30 6.78 -16.52
CA GLY A 311 7.68 7.06 -15.23
C GLY A 311 6.31 6.38 -15.11
N PHE A 312 5.24 7.14 -14.85
CA PHE A 312 3.89 6.60 -14.66
C PHE A 312 3.08 6.40 -15.95
N GLN A 313 3.71 6.53 -17.12
CA GLN A 313 3.03 6.38 -18.41
C GLN A 313 3.47 5.11 -19.12
N VAL A 314 2.51 4.28 -19.52
CA VAL A 314 2.75 3.18 -20.47
C VAL A 314 2.89 3.76 -21.88
N LYS A 315 4.01 3.46 -22.53
CA LYS A 315 4.31 3.87 -23.91
C LYS A 315 3.95 2.79 -24.91
N LYS A 316 4.18 1.52 -24.55
CA LYS A 316 3.95 0.39 -25.45
C LYS A 316 3.58 -0.86 -24.66
N ILE A 317 2.63 -1.63 -25.19
CA ILE A 317 2.24 -2.95 -24.67
C ILE A 317 2.48 -3.98 -25.78
N ASN A 318 3.37 -4.94 -25.51
CA ASN A 318 3.73 -6.05 -26.39
C ASN A 318 3.14 -7.38 -25.87
N LEU A 319 1.85 -7.35 -25.54
CA LEU A 319 1.08 -8.47 -25.02
C LEU A 319 -0.13 -8.77 -25.91
N THR A 320 -0.52 -10.04 -26.00
CA THR A 320 -1.89 -10.44 -26.36
C THR A 320 -2.57 -10.92 -25.10
N GLU A 321 -3.64 -10.24 -24.67
CA GLU A 321 -4.21 -10.40 -23.33
C GLU A 321 -3.11 -10.18 -22.26
N ASN A 322 -2.72 -11.22 -21.51
CA ASN A 322 -1.62 -11.20 -20.57
C ASN A 322 -0.42 -12.06 -21.02
N LYS A 323 -0.28 -12.38 -22.31
CA LYS A 323 0.81 -13.25 -22.81
C LYS A 323 1.80 -12.51 -23.70
N CYS A 324 3.08 -12.86 -23.56
CA CYS A 324 4.17 -12.36 -24.38
C CYS A 324 3.95 -12.64 -25.87
N LEU A 325 3.96 -11.60 -26.71
CA LEU A 325 3.82 -11.74 -28.17
C LEU A 325 4.91 -12.60 -28.83
N ARG A 326 6.08 -12.74 -28.18
CA ARG A 326 7.23 -13.44 -28.75
C ARG A 326 7.25 -14.94 -28.42
N CYS A 327 6.94 -15.32 -27.18
CA CYS A 327 7.09 -16.70 -26.71
C CYS A 327 5.85 -17.28 -26.02
N GLY A 328 4.77 -16.51 -25.89
CA GLY A 328 3.51 -16.96 -25.29
C GLY A 328 3.52 -17.09 -23.76
N THR A 329 4.65 -16.83 -23.09
CA THR A 329 4.73 -16.84 -21.62
C THR A 329 3.76 -15.83 -21.03
N GLU A 330 3.00 -16.28 -20.05
CA GLU A 330 2.05 -15.46 -19.31
C GLU A 330 2.78 -14.47 -18.39
N LEU A 331 2.28 -13.23 -18.35
CA LEU A 331 2.63 -12.22 -17.39
C LEU A 331 1.65 -12.31 -16.23
N GLU A 332 2.14 -12.73 -15.06
CA GLU A 332 1.32 -12.87 -13.87
C GLU A 332 0.79 -11.51 -13.42
N GLY A 333 -0.48 -11.43 -13.06
CA GLY A 333 -1.13 -10.19 -12.64
C GLY A 333 -2.63 -10.19 -12.89
N ILE A 334 -3.22 -9.00 -12.89
CA ILE A 334 -4.64 -8.76 -13.12
C ILE A 334 -4.75 -7.83 -14.33
N PHE A 335 -5.39 -8.29 -15.41
CA PHE A 335 -5.47 -7.60 -16.70
C PHE A 335 -6.91 -7.37 -17.14
#